data_AF-A0A517VKP3-F1
#
_entry.id   AF-A0A517VKP3-F1
#
_cell.length_a   1.000
_cell.length_b   1.000
_cell.length_c   1.000
_cell.angle_alpha   90.00
_cell.angle_beta   90.00
_cell.angle_gamma   90.00
#
_symmetry.space_group_name_H-M   'P 1'
#
loop_
_entity.id
_entity.type
_entity.pdbx_description
1 polymer ?
#
loop_
_entity_poly.entity_id
_entity_poly.type
_entity_poly.pdbx_seq_one_letter_code
_entity_poly.pdbx_strand_id
1 'polypeptide(L)'
;MAEVQALLNFPPAPKLDVFGKLDPAKATESELRGEKVFSGKARCAECHPAPYYTDNLMHDLKTERFFKPQMVNGRMAAMDGPIKTFPLRGIKDSLPYLHDERLLTLEDTVELHNLVLGTKLTAQKKADLVAFLFCLIFVLLCL
;
A
#
# COMPACT_ATOMS: atom_id res chain seq x y z
N MET A 1 13.51 -15.69 -17.61
CA MET A 1 12.44 -15.05 -16.80
C MET A 1 12.61 -13.53 -16.70
N ALA A 2 13.81 -13.01 -16.40
CA ALA A 2 14.04 -11.57 -16.29
C ALA A 2 13.71 -10.76 -17.57
N GLU A 3 14.07 -11.28 -18.75
CA GLU A 3 13.80 -10.61 -20.03
C GLU A 3 12.30 -10.48 -20.33
N VAL A 4 11.50 -11.48 -19.98
CA VAL A 4 10.04 -11.44 -20.13
C VAL A 4 9.43 -10.42 -19.16
N GLN A 5 9.91 -10.36 -17.92
CA GLN A 5 9.44 -9.38 -16.93
C GLN A 5 9.81 -7.94 -17.31
N ALA A 6 10.92 -7.73 -18.04
CA ALA A 6 11.29 -6.43 -18.58
C ALA A 6 10.39 -5.98 -19.74
N LEU A 7 9.76 -6.92 -20.45
CA LEU A 7 8.80 -6.66 -21.52
C LEU A 7 7.38 -6.39 -20.99
N LEU A 8 7.03 -6.97 -19.84
CA LEU A 8 5.73 -6.78 -19.19
C LEU A 8 5.75 -5.53 -18.32
N ASN A 9 5.15 -4.45 -18.83
CA ASN A 9 5.00 -3.21 -18.07
C ASN A 9 3.98 -3.37 -16.92
N PHE A 10 4.04 -2.48 -15.92
CA PHE A 10 3.04 -2.45 -14.86
C PHE A 10 1.62 -2.31 -15.45
N PRO A 11 0.62 -2.98 -14.84
CA PRO A 11 -0.77 -2.84 -15.26
C PRO A 11 -1.17 -1.35 -15.33
N PRO A 12 -1.89 -0.91 -16.38
CA PRO A 12 -2.18 0.49 -16.56
C PRO A 12 -3.17 0.97 -15.51
N ALA A 13 -2.86 2.08 -14.82
CA ALA A 13 -3.80 2.75 -13.91
C ALA A 13 -4.42 3.96 -14.63
N PRO A 14 -5.66 3.87 -15.13
CA PRO A 14 -6.22 4.84 -16.08
C PRO A 14 -6.48 6.24 -15.48
N LYS A 15 -6.60 6.31 -14.15
CA LYS A 15 -6.80 7.54 -13.38
C LYS A 15 -5.50 8.25 -13.04
N LEU A 16 -4.33 7.64 -13.29
CA LEU A 16 -3.04 8.26 -13.01
C LEU A 16 -2.47 8.97 -14.25
N ASP A 17 -1.81 10.09 -14.02
CA ASP A 17 -1.06 10.84 -15.02
C ASP A 17 0.35 10.24 -15.26
N VAL A 18 1.14 10.90 -16.10
CA VAL A 18 2.52 10.47 -16.42
C VAL A 18 3.48 10.57 -15.24
N PHE A 19 3.13 11.33 -14.20
CA PHE A 19 3.89 11.44 -12.95
C PHE A 19 3.40 10.45 -11.88
N GLY A 20 2.41 9.62 -12.22
CA GLY A 20 1.79 8.68 -11.31
C GLY A 20 1.01 9.36 -10.20
N LYS A 21 0.40 10.52 -10.46
CA LYS A 21 -0.57 11.19 -9.58
C LYS A 21 -1.98 11.08 -10.15
N LEU A 22 -3.01 11.24 -9.32
CA LEU A 22 -4.39 11.23 -9.81
C LEU A 22 -4.67 12.43 -10.72
N ASP A 23 -5.27 12.14 -11.88
CA ASP A 23 -5.84 13.14 -12.77
C ASP A 23 -7.17 13.66 -12.18
N PRO A 24 -7.26 14.95 -11.78
CA PRO A 24 -8.47 15.51 -11.18
C PRO A 24 -9.70 15.44 -12.09
N ALA A 25 -9.53 15.32 -13.42
CA ALA A 25 -10.64 15.19 -14.35
C ALA A 25 -11.25 13.78 -14.36
N LYS A 26 -10.54 12.77 -13.84
CA LYS A 26 -10.95 11.36 -13.84
C LYS A 26 -11.19 10.79 -12.45
N ALA A 27 -10.59 11.38 -11.43
CA ALA A 27 -10.67 10.93 -10.05
C ALA A 27 -11.88 11.53 -9.33
N THR A 28 -12.44 10.77 -8.39
CA THR A 28 -13.49 11.28 -7.49
C THR A 28 -12.87 12.16 -6.40
N GLU A 29 -13.68 13.01 -5.77
CA GLU A 29 -13.21 13.84 -4.65
C GLU A 29 -12.64 13.01 -3.49
N SER A 30 -13.20 11.82 -3.24
CA SER A 30 -12.73 10.88 -2.23
C SER A 30 -11.31 10.41 -2.52
N GLU A 31 -11.05 10.03 -3.77
CA GLU A 31 -9.74 9.55 -4.24
C GLU A 31 -8.68 10.67 -4.16
N LEU A 32 -9.05 11.89 -4.55
CA LEU A 32 -8.17 13.07 -4.46
C LEU A 32 -7.86 13.45 -3.00
N ARG A 33 -8.83 13.33 -2.09
CA ARG A 33 -8.56 13.48 -0.65
C ARG A 33 -7.66 12.36 -0.14
N GLY A 34 -7.87 11.14 -0.61
CA GLY A 34 -7.04 9.98 -0.29
C GLY A 34 -5.58 10.18 -0.66
N GLU A 35 -5.30 10.65 -1.87
CA GLU A 35 -3.93 10.96 -2.33
C GLU A 35 -3.25 12.03 -1.43
N LYS A 36 -3.99 13.05 -1.01
CA LYS A 36 -3.50 14.08 -0.07
C LYS A 36 -3.22 13.51 1.31
N VAL A 37 -4.04 12.57 1.80
CA VAL A 37 -3.78 11.90 3.07
C VAL A 37 -2.54 11.00 2.95
N PHE A 38 -2.40 10.28 1.84
CA PHE A 38 -1.30 9.36 1.54
C PHE A 38 0.05 10.06 1.52
N SER A 39 0.13 11.20 0.82
CA SER A 39 1.33 12.03 0.72
C SER A 39 1.55 12.95 1.93
N GLY A 40 0.53 13.15 2.75
CA GLY A 40 0.55 14.03 3.91
C GLY A 40 0.51 13.28 5.24
N LYS A 41 -0.64 13.37 5.93
CA LYS A 41 -0.78 12.94 7.34
C LYS A 41 -0.44 11.46 7.56
N ALA A 42 -0.70 10.59 6.57
CA ALA A 42 -0.42 9.17 6.69
C ALA A 42 1.05 8.80 6.44
N ARG A 43 1.83 9.72 5.82
CA ARG A 43 3.26 9.55 5.53
C ARG A 43 3.60 8.34 4.66
N CYS A 44 2.62 7.76 3.97
CA CYS A 44 2.81 6.57 3.14
C CYS A 44 3.78 6.82 1.98
N ALA A 45 3.78 8.04 1.42
CA ALA A 45 4.65 8.42 0.31
C ALA A 45 6.14 8.49 0.67
N GLU A 46 6.51 8.44 1.95
CA GLU A 46 7.92 8.41 2.37
C GLU A 46 8.61 7.11 1.95
N CYS A 47 7.89 5.98 2.00
CA CYS A 47 8.36 4.69 1.51
C CYS A 47 7.80 4.38 0.11
N HIS A 48 6.59 4.86 -0.20
CA HIS A 48 5.90 4.58 -1.46
C HIS A 48 5.76 5.81 -2.37
N PRO A 49 6.87 6.37 -2.89
CA PRO A 49 6.81 7.52 -3.79
C PRO A 49 6.25 7.15 -5.17
N ALA A 50 5.46 8.05 -5.76
CA ALA A 50 5.08 7.98 -7.16
C ALA A 50 6.31 8.08 -8.08
N PRO A 51 6.28 7.51 -9.31
CA PRO A 51 5.11 6.94 -9.99
C PRO A 51 4.87 5.44 -9.74
N TYR A 52 5.87 4.73 -9.20
CA TYR A 52 5.85 3.28 -9.00
C TYR A 52 5.34 2.85 -7.62
N TYR A 53 5.19 3.81 -6.70
CA TYR A 53 4.74 3.59 -5.32
C TYR A 53 5.61 2.56 -4.57
N THR A 54 6.91 2.67 -4.76
CA THR A 54 7.97 1.96 -4.03
C THR A 54 9.27 2.73 -4.22
N ASP A 55 10.10 2.76 -3.18
CA ASP A 55 11.45 3.29 -3.22
C ASP A 55 12.52 2.20 -3.48
N ASN A 56 12.11 0.93 -3.59
CA ASN A 56 12.97 -0.24 -3.68
C ASN A 56 13.94 -0.43 -2.50
N LEU A 57 13.68 0.21 -1.35
CA LEU A 57 14.47 0.08 -0.14
C LEU A 57 13.85 -0.92 0.84
N MET A 58 14.59 -1.20 1.91
CA MET A 58 14.17 -2.04 3.02
C MET A 58 13.83 -1.15 4.21
N HIS A 59 12.64 -1.33 4.80
CA HIS A 59 12.20 -0.60 6.00
C HIS A 59 11.73 -1.54 7.08
N ASP A 60 12.00 -1.18 8.32
CA ASP A 60 11.55 -1.92 9.50
C ASP A 60 10.48 -1.12 10.23
N LEU A 61 9.27 -1.67 10.28
CA LEU A 61 8.12 -1.09 10.98
C LEU A 61 8.21 -1.27 12.51
N LYS A 62 9.13 -2.12 12.98
CA LYS A 62 9.35 -2.44 14.40
C LYS A 62 8.05 -2.88 15.07
N THR A 63 7.37 -3.84 14.46
CA THR A 63 6.05 -4.33 14.88
C THR A 63 6.11 -5.11 16.19
N GLU A 64 7.28 -5.63 16.56
CA GLU A 64 7.56 -6.34 17.82
C GLU A 64 7.28 -5.49 19.07
N ARG A 65 7.15 -4.17 18.93
CA ARG A 65 6.71 -3.27 20.01
C ARG A 65 5.27 -3.52 20.48
N PHE A 66 4.46 -4.22 19.68
CA PHE A 66 3.03 -4.41 19.92
C PHE A 66 2.65 -5.82 20.37
N PHE A 67 3.57 -6.78 20.39
CA PHE A 67 3.30 -8.15 20.80
C PHE A 67 4.47 -8.78 21.54
N LYS A 68 4.20 -9.85 22.30
CA LYS A 68 5.26 -10.63 22.95
C LYS A 68 5.73 -11.73 22.01
N PRO A 69 7.05 -11.97 21.89
CA PRO A 69 7.56 -13.08 21.11
C PRO A 69 6.90 -14.40 21.53
N GLN A 70 6.46 -15.18 20.54
CA GLN A 70 5.79 -16.45 20.78
C GLN A 70 6.17 -17.50 19.73
N MET A 71 5.94 -18.76 20.06
CA MET A 71 6.20 -19.87 19.14
C MET A 71 4.96 -20.19 18.34
N VAL A 72 5.09 -20.14 17.01
CA VAL A 72 4.05 -20.49 16.05
C VAL A 72 4.63 -21.54 15.12
N ASN A 73 4.06 -22.75 15.13
CA ASN A 73 4.50 -23.87 14.27
C ASN A 73 6.03 -24.13 14.33
N GLY A 74 6.63 -24.08 15.52
CA GLY A 74 8.07 -24.29 15.70
C GLY A 74 8.96 -23.12 15.26
N ARG A 75 8.37 -21.99 14.85
CA ARG A 75 9.09 -20.75 14.52
C ARG A 75 8.85 -19.69 15.59
N MET A 76 9.91 -18.99 15.98
CA MET A 76 9.81 -17.83 16.88
C MET A 76 9.27 -16.63 16.10
N ALA A 77 8.03 -16.25 16.34
CA ALA A 77 7.48 -14.98 15.90
C ALA A 77 7.98 -13.89 16.87
N ALA A 78 9.18 -13.37 16.64
CA ALA A 78 9.83 -12.39 17.51
C ALA A 78 9.85 -10.98 16.92
N MET A 79 10.09 -10.84 15.61
CA MET A 79 10.11 -9.57 14.88
C MET A 79 9.97 -9.82 13.37
N ASP A 80 9.52 -8.79 12.64
CA ASP A 80 9.39 -8.82 11.17
C ASP A 80 10.72 -8.44 10.47
N GLY A 81 11.49 -7.53 11.08
CA GLY A 81 12.76 -7.02 10.53
C GLY A 81 12.58 -6.11 9.31
N PRO A 82 13.68 -5.69 8.64
CA PRO A 82 13.60 -4.88 7.44
C PRO A 82 12.93 -5.66 6.30
N ILE A 83 11.86 -5.11 5.75
CA ILE A 83 11.09 -5.67 4.64
C ILE A 83 11.19 -4.72 3.46
N LYS A 84 11.31 -5.27 2.26
CA LYS A 84 11.33 -4.47 1.03
C LYS A 84 9.99 -3.75 0.86
N THR A 85 10.02 -2.46 0.51
CA THR A 85 8.81 -1.75 0.11
C THR A 85 8.22 -2.37 -1.15
N PHE A 86 7.10 -3.06 -1.04
CA PHE A 86 6.40 -3.61 -2.20
C PHE A 86 5.74 -2.48 -3.02
N PRO A 87 5.76 -2.56 -4.37
CA PRO A 87 5.04 -1.61 -5.21
C PRO A 87 3.54 -1.69 -4.96
N LEU A 88 2.88 -0.54 -4.83
CA LEU A 88 1.41 -0.48 -4.63
C LEU A 88 0.63 -0.49 -5.97
N ARG A 89 1.32 -0.43 -7.11
CA ARG A 89 0.69 -0.61 -8.43
C ARG A 89 0.16 -2.04 -8.55
N GLY A 90 -1.14 -2.19 -8.76
CA GLY A 90 -1.81 -3.49 -8.83
C GLY A 90 -2.18 -4.11 -7.47
N ILE A 91 -2.13 -3.33 -6.38
CA ILE A 91 -2.33 -3.85 -5.02
C ILE A 91 -3.62 -4.66 -4.83
N LYS A 92 -4.73 -4.29 -5.48
CA LYS A 92 -6.01 -5.00 -5.29
C LYS A 92 -5.98 -6.48 -5.76
N ASP A 93 -5.05 -6.86 -6.63
CA ASP A 93 -4.95 -8.25 -7.13
C ASP A 93 -3.97 -9.10 -6.31
N SER A 94 -3.34 -8.54 -5.27
CA SER A 94 -2.34 -9.21 -4.43
C SER A 94 -2.85 -9.51 -3.02
N LEU A 95 -4.09 -9.97 -2.92
CA LEU A 95 -4.65 -10.46 -1.66
C LEU A 95 -4.01 -11.81 -1.29
N PRO A 96 -3.69 -12.09 0.00
CA PRO A 96 -3.73 -11.21 1.19
C PRO A 96 -2.52 -10.26 1.30
N TYR A 97 -2.64 -9.24 2.16
CA TYR A 97 -1.66 -8.15 2.31
C TYR A 97 -0.66 -8.38 3.45
N LEU A 98 0.45 -7.62 3.36
CA LEU A 98 1.66 -7.72 4.18
C LEU A 98 2.49 -8.99 3.88
N HIS A 99 3.79 -8.93 4.19
CA HIS A 99 4.75 -10.00 3.89
C HIS A 99 4.44 -11.36 4.54
N ASP A 100 3.64 -11.37 5.61
CA ASP A 100 3.22 -12.55 6.37
C ASP A 100 1.74 -12.89 6.14
N GLU A 101 1.09 -12.24 5.17
CA GLU A 101 -0.26 -12.53 4.71
C GLU A 101 -1.37 -12.37 5.78
N ARG A 102 -1.07 -11.69 6.90
CA ARG A 102 -2.01 -11.58 8.03
C ARG A 102 -3.18 -10.62 7.81
N LEU A 103 -3.12 -9.79 6.77
CA LEU A 103 -4.10 -8.73 6.53
C LEU A 103 -4.98 -9.11 5.34
N LEU A 104 -6.27 -9.33 5.58
CA LEU A 104 -7.19 -9.81 4.55
C LEU A 104 -7.73 -8.69 3.66
N THR A 105 -7.72 -7.44 4.15
CA THR A 105 -8.32 -6.31 3.46
C THR A 105 -7.39 -5.09 3.41
N LEU A 106 -7.66 -4.15 2.49
CA LEU A 106 -6.92 -2.88 2.43
C LEU A 106 -7.25 -2.01 3.65
N GLU A 107 -8.47 -2.11 4.13
CA GLU A 107 -8.95 -1.48 5.35
C GLU A 107 -8.11 -1.91 6.55
N ASP A 108 -7.86 -3.22 6.71
CA ASP A 108 -7.00 -3.76 7.77
C ASP A 108 -5.55 -3.29 7.60
N THR A 109 -5.08 -3.20 6.35
CA THR A 109 -3.75 -2.69 6.03
C THR A 109 -3.59 -1.23 6.45
N VAL A 110 -4.56 -0.38 6.10
CA VAL A 110 -4.58 1.02 6.49
C VAL A 110 -4.68 1.17 8.01
N GLU A 111 -5.47 0.32 8.67
CA GLU A 111 -5.61 0.36 10.12
C GLU A 111 -4.32 -0.04 10.84
N LEU A 112 -3.66 -1.12 10.41
CA LEU A 112 -2.38 -1.54 10.96
C LEU A 112 -1.36 -0.40 10.90
N HIS A 113 -1.20 0.22 9.73
CA HIS A 113 -0.22 1.31 9.56
C HIS A 113 -0.62 2.56 10.35
N ASN A 114 -1.91 2.84 10.48
CA ASN A 114 -2.39 3.94 11.31
C ASN A 114 -2.02 3.76 12.79
N LEU A 115 -2.07 2.52 13.30
CA LEU A 115 -1.66 2.17 14.66
C LEU A 115 -0.13 2.18 14.81
N VAL A 116 0.58 1.51 13.91
CA VAL A 116 2.04 1.36 13.96
C VAL A 116 2.76 2.70 13.84
N LEU A 117 2.30 3.58 12.93
CA LEU A 117 2.88 4.90 12.71
C LEU A 117 2.29 5.97 13.65
N GLY A 118 1.23 5.65 14.41
CA GLY A 118 0.59 6.57 15.34
C GLY A 118 -0.04 7.80 14.68
N THR A 119 -0.49 7.69 13.42
CA THR A 119 -0.96 8.83 12.61
C THR A 119 -2.32 9.37 13.04
N LYS A 120 -3.08 8.63 13.86
CA LYS A 120 -4.41 9.01 14.39
C LYS A 120 -5.32 9.54 13.29
N LEU A 121 -5.49 8.74 12.24
CA LEU A 121 -6.39 9.03 11.13
C LEU A 121 -7.84 8.82 11.56
N THR A 122 -8.71 9.75 11.16
CA THR A 122 -10.16 9.65 11.34
C THR A 122 -10.73 8.59 10.39
N ALA A 123 -11.92 8.04 10.70
CA ALA A 123 -12.61 7.08 9.83
C ALA A 123 -12.71 7.55 8.36
N GLN A 124 -13.09 8.81 8.12
CA GLN A 124 -13.18 9.36 6.76
C GLN A 124 -11.83 9.31 6.01
N LYS A 125 -10.74 9.73 6.67
CA LYS A 125 -9.40 9.72 6.07
C LYS A 125 -8.92 8.31 5.72
N LYS A 126 -9.29 7.32 6.53
CA LYS A 126 -9.00 5.91 6.22
C LYS A 126 -9.80 5.43 5.01
N ALA A 127 -11.09 5.76 4.93
CA ALA A 127 -11.92 5.43 3.77
C ALA A 127 -11.41 6.12 2.48
N ASP A 128 -11.06 7.40 2.56
CA ASP A 128 -10.48 8.15 1.44
C ASP A 128 -9.13 7.52 1.00
N LEU A 129 -8.28 7.11 1.94
CA LEU A 129 -7.02 6.38 1.63
C LEU A 129 -7.27 5.07 0.90
N VAL A 130 -8.22 4.27 1.37
CA VAL A 130 -8.58 2.99 0.73
C VAL A 130 -9.09 3.24 -0.70
N ALA A 131 -9.94 4.26 -0.90
CA ALA A 131 -10.41 4.66 -2.23
C ALA A 131 -9.25 5.04 -3.17
N PHE A 132 -8.24 5.76 -2.65
CA PHE A 132 -7.03 6.06 -3.40
C PHE A 132 -6.22 4.80 -3.75
N LEU A 133 -6.02 3.88 -2.80
CA LEU A 133 -5.28 2.62 -3.06
C LEU A 133 -5.98 1.78 -4.14
N PHE A 134 -7.31 1.77 -4.18
CA PHE A 134 -8.07 1.13 -5.25
C PHE A 134 -7.86 1.77 -6.63
N CYS A 135 -7.38 3.01 -6.73
CA CYS A 135 -7.05 3.63 -8.02
C CYS A 135 -5.70 3.19 -8.59
N LEU A 136 -4.86 2.53 -7.78
CA LEU A 136 -3.53 2.09 -8.21
C LEU A 136 -3.55 0.82 -9.06
N ILE A 137 -4.74 0.36 -9.46
CA ILE A 137 -4.97 -0.85 -10.27
C ILE A 137 -5.45 -0.54 -11.69
N PHE A 138 -5.33 -1.57 -12.54
CA PHE A 138 -6.10 -1.76 -13.75
C PHE A 138 -7.60 -1.92 -13.46
N VAL A 139 -8.41 -1.00 -13.98
CA VAL A 139 -9.80 -1.34 -14.30
C VAL A 139 -9.73 -2.18 -15.56
N LEU A 140 -9.56 -3.50 -15.39
CA LEU A 140 -10.04 -4.44 -16.40
C LEU A 140 -11.54 -4.16 -16.43
N LEU A 141 -11.99 -3.40 -17.43
CA LEU A 141 -13.37 -3.49 -17.88
C LEU A 141 -13.61 -4.99 -18.04
N CYS A 142 -14.31 -5.61 -17.10
CA CYS A 142 -15.16 -6.74 -17.42
C CYS A 142 -16.24 -6.18 -18.37
N LEU A 143 -15.88 -6.07 -19.64
CA LEU A 143 -16.74 -6.44 -20.76
C LEU A 143 -16.49 -7.93 -21.02
#